data_AF-A0A970JNG4-F1
#
_entry.id   AF-A0A970JNG4-F1
#
_cell.length_a   1.000
_cell.length_b   1.000
_cell.length_c   1.000
_cell.angle_alpha   90.00
_cell.angle_beta   90.00
_cell.angle_gamma   90.00
#
_symmetry.space_group_name_H-M   'P 1'
#
loop_
_entity.id
_entity.type
_entity.pdbx_description
1 polymer ?
#
loop_
_entity_poly.entity_id
_entity_poly.type
_entity_poly.pdbx_seq_one_letter_code
_entity_poly.pdbx_strand_id
1 'polypeptide(L)'
;MKAMSKVARILAFLTVAMMIGSMAVSAAAPRVVLKFAHVMATDHAYHLMAEKFKEELEALSNGQVEVQIFPAGQLGNERDLVEGLQIGTIDVSTVTSALTAGFVPGFQVFSLPFLFRDFDHLFMIMDGPMGEQLEQEMLQAGLVKLGFVSGGSRSLYSRAPIRSLSDLRGKKIRTMENPIYIERVSAGGVQVSAG
;
A
#
# COMPACT_ATOMS: atom_id res chain seq x y z
N MET A 1 41.38 59.01 -15.28
CA MET A 1 41.13 57.80 -16.09
C MET A 1 41.53 56.46 -15.42
N LYS A 2 42.63 56.35 -14.66
CA LYS A 2 43.05 55.07 -14.03
C LYS A 2 42.16 54.55 -12.88
N ALA A 3 41.42 55.43 -12.19
CA ALA A 3 40.52 55.04 -11.10
C ALA A 3 39.23 54.36 -11.59
N MET A 4 38.67 54.84 -12.71
CA MET A 4 37.44 54.28 -13.29
C MET A 4 37.65 52.86 -13.84
N SER A 5 38.85 52.51 -14.32
CA SER A 5 39.14 51.15 -14.79
C SER A 5 39.33 50.12 -13.67
N LYS A 6 39.64 50.56 -12.44
CA LYS A 6 39.71 49.67 -11.26
C LYS A 6 38.32 49.36 -10.72
N VAL A 7 37.44 50.37 -10.66
CA VAL A 7 36.04 50.20 -10.24
C VAL A 7 35.27 49.30 -11.21
N ALA A 8 35.47 49.46 -12.53
CA ALA A 8 34.88 48.58 -13.54
C ALA A 8 35.37 47.12 -13.43
N ARG A 9 36.64 46.89 -13.05
CA ARG A 9 37.20 45.55 -12.84
C ARG A 9 36.69 44.88 -11.55
N ILE A 10 36.48 45.67 -10.49
CA ILE A 10 35.91 45.19 -9.22
C ILE A 10 34.43 44.85 -9.39
N LEU A 11 33.66 45.69 -10.09
CA LEU A 11 32.25 45.42 -10.42
C LEU A 11 32.10 44.19 -11.32
N ALA A 12 32.96 44.02 -12.33
CA ALA A 12 32.97 42.83 -13.19
C ALA A 12 33.29 41.55 -12.41
N PHE A 13 34.22 41.61 -11.44
CA PHE A 13 34.53 40.48 -10.55
C PHE A 13 33.36 40.13 -9.60
N LEU A 14 32.63 41.14 -9.09
CA LEU A 14 31.46 40.93 -8.24
C LEU A 14 30.28 40.31 -9.01
N THR A 15 30.05 40.70 -10.27
CA THR A 15 29.02 40.06 -11.12
C THR A 15 29.35 38.61 -11.49
N VAL A 16 30.63 38.28 -11.70
CA VAL A 16 31.04 36.89 -11.97
C VAL A 16 30.95 36.03 -10.71
N ALA A 17 31.29 36.57 -9.54
CA ALA A 17 31.12 35.88 -8.25
C ALA A 17 29.64 35.63 -7.92
N MET A 18 28.74 36.54 -8.31
CA MET A 18 27.29 36.40 -8.10
C MET A 18 26.65 35.41 -9.09
N MET A 19 27.20 35.21 -10.29
CA MET A 19 26.74 34.20 -11.25
C MET A 19 27.21 32.77 -10.90
N ILE A 20 28.32 32.60 -10.18
CA ILE A 20 28.82 31.27 -9.78
C ILE A 20 28.10 30.75 -8.51
N GLY A 21 27.52 31.64 -7.70
CA GLY A 21 26.77 31.28 -6.48
C GLY A 21 25.35 30.76 -6.70
N SER A 22 24.82 30.77 -7.92
CA SER A 22 23.40 30.47 -8.20
C SER A 22 23.14 29.17 -8.97
N MET A 23 24.17 28.39 -9.30
CA MET A 23 24.01 27.13 -10.06
C MET A 23 24.60 25.92 -9.33
N ALA A 24 24.22 25.73 -8.06
CA ALA A 24 24.48 24.49 -7.35
C ALA A 24 23.33 24.10 -6.42
N VAL A 25 22.09 24.16 -6.92
CA VAL A 25 21.12 23.15 -6.48
C VAL A 25 21.41 21.92 -7.34
N SER A 26 22.43 21.17 -6.94
CA SER A 26 22.58 19.80 -7.41
C SER A 26 21.36 19.06 -6.88
N ALA A 27 20.36 18.85 -7.74
CA ALA A 27 19.37 17.80 -7.51
C ALA A 27 20.15 16.47 -7.60
N ALA A 28 20.80 16.11 -6.50
CA ALA A 28 21.47 14.83 -6.37
C ALA A 28 20.46 13.74 -6.68
N ALA A 29 20.84 12.76 -7.51
CA ALA A 29 20.03 11.60 -7.79
C ALA A 29 19.52 10.98 -6.47
N PRO A 30 18.27 10.47 -6.43
CA PRO A 30 17.69 9.93 -5.21
C PRO A 30 18.61 8.85 -4.64
N ARG A 31 18.84 8.92 -3.33
CA ARG A 31 19.73 7.98 -2.63
C ARG A 31 19.09 6.62 -2.43
N VAL A 32 17.75 6.58 -2.42
CA VAL A 32 16.96 5.36 -2.25
C VAL A 32 15.78 5.41 -3.23
N VAL A 33 15.56 4.31 -3.95
CA VAL A 33 14.37 4.11 -4.76
C VAL A 33 13.53 3.03 -4.09
N LEU A 34 12.31 3.37 -3.66
CA LEU A 34 11.34 2.46 -3.09
C LEU A 34 10.31 2.04 -4.14
N LYS A 35 10.11 0.73 -4.28
CA LYS A 35 9.08 0.16 -5.15
C LYS A 35 7.81 -0.10 -4.37
N PHE A 36 6.76 0.65 -4.71
CA PHE A 36 5.41 0.44 -4.20
C PHE A 36 4.60 -0.36 -5.22
N ALA A 37 4.23 -1.60 -4.90
CA ALA A 37 3.43 -2.45 -5.77
C ALA A 37 1.99 -2.66 -5.26
N HIS A 38 0.99 -2.62 -6.13
CA HIS A 38 -0.37 -3.04 -5.78
C HIS A 38 -1.13 -3.63 -6.97
N VAL A 39 -2.12 -4.49 -6.67
CA VAL A 39 -2.91 -5.20 -7.70
C VAL A 39 -4.06 -4.39 -8.30
N MET A 40 -4.45 -3.29 -7.66
CA MET A 40 -5.61 -2.50 -8.08
C MET A 40 -5.32 -1.61 -9.30
N ALA A 41 -6.36 -1.28 -10.08
CA ALA A 41 -6.28 -0.33 -11.19
C ALA A 41 -5.96 1.10 -10.71
N THR A 42 -5.55 1.96 -11.63
CA THR A 42 -5.10 3.33 -11.33
C THR A 42 -6.22 4.29 -10.92
N ASP A 43 -7.49 3.94 -11.17
CA ASP A 43 -8.66 4.69 -10.71
C ASP A 43 -9.16 4.24 -9.31
N HIS A 44 -8.49 3.26 -8.70
CA HIS A 44 -8.85 2.74 -7.39
C HIS A 44 -8.29 3.59 -6.24
N ALA A 45 -8.99 3.63 -5.12
CA ALA A 45 -8.56 4.37 -3.92
C ALA A 45 -7.16 3.99 -3.41
N TYR A 46 -6.73 2.72 -3.61
CA TYR A 46 -5.38 2.28 -3.24
C TYR A 46 -4.30 2.93 -4.11
N HIS A 47 -4.61 3.23 -5.37
CA HIS A 47 -3.67 3.95 -6.22
C HIS A 47 -3.52 5.40 -5.76
N LEU A 48 -4.64 6.08 -5.48
CA LEU A 48 -4.63 7.44 -4.92
C LEU A 48 -3.84 7.50 -3.60
N MET A 49 -3.97 6.48 -2.75
CA MET A 49 -3.17 6.35 -1.54
C MET A 49 -1.69 6.17 -1.83
N ALA A 50 -1.31 5.33 -2.80
CA ALA A 50 0.09 5.15 -3.20
C ALA A 50 0.70 6.43 -3.80
N GLU A 51 -0.06 7.18 -4.60
CA GLU A 51 0.35 8.49 -5.13
C GLU A 51 0.55 9.49 -3.99
N LYS A 52 -0.36 9.52 -3.00
CA LYS A 52 -0.22 10.39 -1.85
C LYS A 52 0.98 9.99 -0.97
N PHE A 53 1.20 8.70 -0.78
CA PHE A 53 2.39 8.17 -0.09
C PHE A 53 3.68 8.62 -0.80
N LYS A 54 3.74 8.53 -2.13
CA LYS A 54 4.85 9.03 -2.93
C LYS A 54 5.07 10.53 -2.70
N GLU A 55 4.03 11.34 -2.87
CA GLU A 55 4.10 12.79 -2.68
C GLU A 55 4.66 13.17 -1.30
N GLU A 56 4.08 12.61 -0.24
CA GLU A 56 4.47 12.92 1.14
C GLU A 56 5.89 12.43 1.45
N LEU A 57 6.26 11.21 1.05
CA LEU A 57 7.57 10.66 1.37
C LEU A 57 8.70 11.34 0.60
N GLU A 58 8.49 11.66 -0.67
CA GLU A 58 9.46 12.42 -1.46
C GLU A 58 9.64 13.83 -0.89
N ALA A 59 8.56 14.49 -0.45
CA ALA A 59 8.63 15.80 0.21
C ALA A 59 9.34 15.74 1.57
N LEU A 60 8.93 14.82 2.45
CA LEU A 60 9.52 14.65 3.79
C LEU A 60 11.00 14.24 3.74
N SER A 61 11.39 13.50 2.71
CA SER A 61 12.78 13.11 2.48
C SER A 61 13.62 14.18 1.78
N ASN A 62 13.06 15.34 1.41
CA ASN A 62 13.72 16.35 0.58
C ASN A 62 14.30 15.76 -0.73
N GLY A 63 13.53 14.88 -1.39
CA GLY A 63 13.90 14.20 -2.62
C GLY A 63 15.01 13.14 -2.46
N GLN A 64 15.39 12.77 -1.24
CA GLN A 64 16.39 11.72 -1.01
C GLN A 64 15.83 10.31 -1.27
N VAL A 65 14.52 10.15 -1.17
CA VAL A 65 13.79 8.93 -1.52
C VAL A 65 12.98 9.23 -2.77
N GLU A 66 13.01 8.32 -3.74
CA GLU A 66 12.07 8.27 -4.88
C GLU A 66 11.13 7.08 -4.67
N VAL A 67 9.83 7.27 -4.87
CA VAL A 67 8.85 6.17 -4.85
C VAL A 67 8.40 5.86 -6.28
N GLN A 68 8.62 4.62 -6.71
CA GLN A 68 8.14 4.09 -7.98
C GLN A 68 6.91 3.22 -7.75
N ILE A 69 5.78 3.59 -8.35
CA ILE A 69 4.51 2.91 -8.18
C ILE A 69 4.28 1.93 -9.34
N PHE A 70 3.99 0.68 -9.00
CA PHE A 70 3.67 -0.42 -9.92
C PHE A 70 2.22 -0.89 -9.68
N PRO A 71 1.23 -0.26 -10.35
CA PRO A 71 -0.18 -0.57 -10.16
C PRO A 71 -0.61 -1.79 -11.00
N ALA A 72 -1.89 -2.14 -10.92
CA ALA A 72 -2.57 -3.10 -11.80
C ALA A 72 -1.90 -4.48 -11.89
N GLY A 73 -1.21 -4.91 -10.83
CA GLY A 73 -0.56 -6.23 -10.77
C GLY A 73 0.64 -6.38 -11.71
N GLN A 74 1.29 -5.27 -12.09
CA GLN A 74 2.49 -5.29 -12.94
C GLN A 74 3.62 -6.18 -12.40
N LEU A 75 3.68 -6.37 -11.08
CA LEU A 75 4.68 -7.21 -10.40
C LEU A 75 4.10 -8.52 -9.87
N GLY A 76 2.90 -8.91 -10.31
CA GLY A 76 2.24 -10.16 -9.93
C GLY A 76 0.96 -9.98 -9.12
N ASN A 77 0.43 -11.09 -8.63
CA ASN A 77 -0.73 -11.15 -7.75
C ASN A 77 -0.33 -10.83 -6.29
N GLU A 78 -1.29 -10.68 -5.37
CA GLU A 78 -0.97 -10.28 -3.99
C GLU A 78 -0.03 -11.26 -3.25
N ARG A 79 -0.04 -12.55 -3.58
CA ARG A 79 0.89 -13.53 -3.01
C ARG A 79 2.31 -13.26 -3.48
N ASP A 80 2.49 -13.03 -4.77
CA ASP A 80 3.78 -12.67 -5.37
C ASP A 80 4.32 -11.38 -4.73
N LEU A 81 3.45 -10.42 -4.41
CA LEU A 81 3.84 -9.18 -3.74
C LEU A 81 4.33 -9.42 -2.31
N VAL A 82 3.66 -10.27 -1.52
CA VAL A 82 4.13 -10.62 -0.15
C VAL A 82 5.46 -11.35 -0.18
N GLU A 83 5.62 -12.31 -1.09
CA GLU A 83 6.90 -13.02 -1.26
C GLU A 83 8.00 -12.04 -1.69
N GLY A 84 7.67 -11.08 -2.57
CA GLY A 84 8.56 -10.00 -2.99
C GLY A 84 8.98 -9.05 -1.86
N LEU A 85 8.08 -8.76 -0.91
CA LEU A 85 8.40 -8.01 0.31
C LEU A 85 9.41 -8.76 1.17
N GLN A 86 9.20 -10.08 1.38
CA GLN A 86 10.07 -10.90 2.23
C GLN A 86 11.50 -11.01 1.67
N ILE A 87 11.66 -11.04 0.35
CA ILE A 87 12.98 -11.13 -0.31
C ILE A 87 13.56 -9.77 -0.71
N GLY A 88 12.83 -8.67 -0.47
CA GLY A 88 13.27 -7.30 -0.74
C GLY A 88 13.30 -6.90 -2.22
N THR A 89 12.53 -7.57 -3.09
CA THR A 89 12.37 -7.15 -4.50
C THR A 89 11.27 -6.09 -4.67
N ILE A 90 10.36 -6.01 -3.69
CA ILE A 90 9.33 -4.98 -3.49
C ILE A 90 9.54 -4.39 -2.10
N ASP A 91 9.40 -3.07 -1.95
CA ASP A 91 9.66 -2.40 -0.67
C ASP A 91 8.36 -2.08 0.09
N VAL A 92 7.28 -1.78 -0.65
CA VAL A 92 5.99 -1.41 -0.07
C VAL A 92 4.86 -2.05 -0.90
N SER A 93 3.84 -2.58 -0.22
CA SER A 93 2.64 -3.08 -0.89
C SER A 93 1.39 -2.97 -0.03
N THR A 94 0.23 -2.87 -0.69
CA THR A 94 -1.07 -3.07 -0.07
C THR A 94 -1.53 -4.51 -0.29
N VAL A 95 -1.85 -5.22 0.78
CA VAL A 95 -2.28 -6.61 0.73
C VAL A 95 -3.54 -6.79 1.56
N THR A 96 -4.50 -7.57 1.06
CA THR A 96 -5.73 -7.88 1.78
C THR A 96 -5.47 -8.76 3.00
N SER A 97 -6.14 -8.48 4.12
CA SER A 97 -6.03 -9.26 5.36
C SER A 97 -6.30 -10.76 5.15
N ALA A 98 -7.19 -11.10 4.23
CA ALA A 98 -7.52 -12.46 3.87
C ALA A 98 -6.33 -13.23 3.28
N LEU A 99 -5.48 -12.56 2.49
CA LEU A 99 -4.28 -13.15 1.92
C LEU A 99 -3.12 -13.10 2.92
N THR A 100 -2.99 -12.01 3.68
CA THR A 100 -2.02 -11.92 4.80
C THR A 100 -2.17 -13.08 5.76
N ALA A 101 -3.39 -13.57 5.98
CA ALA A 101 -3.68 -14.75 6.80
C ALA A 101 -2.96 -16.04 6.39
N GLY A 102 -2.54 -16.17 5.12
CA GLY A 102 -1.74 -17.30 4.64
C GLY A 102 -0.28 -17.26 5.10
N PHE A 103 0.23 -16.08 5.48
CA PHE A 103 1.59 -15.86 5.97
C PHE A 103 1.62 -15.58 7.48
N VAL A 104 0.58 -14.92 7.99
CA VAL A 104 0.41 -14.49 9.38
C VAL A 104 -0.95 -14.98 9.88
N PRO A 105 -1.05 -16.19 10.45
CA PRO A 105 -2.33 -16.83 10.77
C PRO A 105 -3.28 -16.00 11.64
N GLY A 106 -2.76 -15.10 12.49
CA GLY A 106 -3.57 -14.21 13.32
C GLY A 106 -4.52 -13.32 12.51
N PHE A 107 -4.20 -13.00 11.24
CA PHE A 107 -5.06 -12.21 10.37
C PHE A 107 -6.37 -12.92 9.94
N GLN A 108 -6.50 -14.23 10.20
CA GLN A 108 -7.76 -14.96 9.94
C GLN A 108 -8.95 -14.36 10.70
N VAL A 109 -8.70 -13.74 11.85
CA VAL A 109 -9.72 -13.06 12.66
C VAL A 109 -10.50 -11.99 11.88
N PHE A 110 -9.87 -11.28 10.95
CA PHE A 110 -10.52 -10.27 10.11
C PHE A 110 -11.45 -10.87 9.05
N SER A 111 -11.42 -12.18 8.88
CA SER A 111 -12.29 -12.91 7.96
C SER A 111 -13.60 -13.34 8.61
N LEU A 112 -13.73 -13.19 9.93
CA LEU A 112 -14.95 -13.50 10.66
C LEU A 112 -16.08 -12.53 10.28
N PRO A 113 -17.26 -13.04 9.89
CA PRO A 113 -18.37 -12.18 9.50
C PRO A 113 -18.92 -11.40 10.70
N PHE A 114 -19.23 -10.12 10.49
CA PHE A 114 -19.87 -9.24 11.47
C PHE A 114 -19.08 -9.03 12.78
N LEU A 115 -17.76 -9.32 12.78
CA LEU A 115 -16.90 -9.15 13.95
C LEU A 115 -16.79 -7.67 14.39
N PHE A 116 -16.67 -6.76 13.42
CA PHE A 116 -16.55 -5.32 13.68
C PHE A 116 -17.91 -4.65 13.50
N ARG A 117 -18.31 -3.87 14.52
CA ARG A 117 -19.57 -3.11 14.51
C ARG A 117 -19.48 -1.89 13.60
N ASP A 118 -18.33 -1.23 13.60
CA ASP A 118 -18.00 -0.01 12.88
C ASP A 118 -16.47 0.16 12.79
N PHE A 119 -16.02 1.24 12.16
CA PHE A 119 -14.59 1.55 12.02
C PHE A 119 -13.92 1.91 13.35
N ASP A 120 -14.62 2.55 14.28
CA ASP A 120 -14.06 2.93 15.57
C ASP A 120 -13.74 1.68 16.42
N HIS A 121 -14.62 0.69 16.39
CA HIS A 121 -14.38 -0.61 17.03
C HIS A 121 -13.21 -1.34 16.39
N LEU A 122 -13.06 -1.27 15.06
CA LEU A 122 -11.92 -1.85 14.37
C LEU A 122 -10.62 -1.18 14.83
N PHE A 123 -10.53 0.15 14.76
CA PHE A 123 -9.31 0.88 15.14
C PHE A 123 -8.93 0.66 16.60
N MET A 124 -9.90 0.69 17.52
CA MET A 124 -9.64 0.39 18.94
C MET A 124 -9.01 -0.99 19.16
N ILE A 125 -9.42 -2.01 18.41
CA ILE A 125 -8.82 -3.35 18.49
C ILE A 125 -7.41 -3.34 17.88
N MET A 126 -7.22 -2.65 16.76
CA MET A 126 -5.93 -2.57 16.04
C MET A 126 -4.87 -1.74 16.76
N ASP A 127 -5.28 -0.79 17.59
CA ASP A 127 -4.37 0.03 18.41
C ASP A 127 -4.15 -0.58 19.80
N GLY A 128 -4.80 -1.71 20.10
CA GLY A 128 -4.69 -2.43 21.36
C GLY A 128 -3.72 -3.63 21.32
N PRO A 129 -3.72 -4.47 22.37
CA PRO A 129 -2.81 -5.61 22.52
C PRO A 129 -2.85 -6.61 21.35
N MET A 130 -4.01 -6.75 20.71
CA MET A 130 -4.17 -7.61 19.55
C MET A 130 -3.42 -7.07 18.33
N GLY A 131 -3.45 -5.76 18.10
CA GLY A 131 -2.70 -5.13 17.03
C GLY A 131 -1.19 -5.20 17.23
N GLU A 132 -0.72 -5.08 18.47
CA GLU A 132 0.68 -5.30 18.84
C GLU A 132 1.11 -6.75 18.58
N GLN A 133 0.28 -7.72 18.97
CA GLN A 133 0.56 -9.13 18.69
C GLN A 133 0.67 -9.39 17.19
N LEU A 134 -0.28 -8.89 16.39
CA LEU A 134 -0.27 -9.04 14.94
C LEU A 134 0.95 -8.40 14.29
N GLU A 135 1.42 -7.26 14.82
CA GLU A 135 2.64 -6.62 14.35
C GLU A 135 3.88 -7.47 14.64
N GLN A 136 3.97 -8.10 15.81
CA GLN A 136 5.05 -9.04 16.11
C GLN A 136 5.01 -10.27 15.20
N GLU A 137 3.83 -10.82 14.91
CA GLU A 137 3.69 -11.95 13.98
C GLU A 137 4.09 -11.54 12.55
N MET A 138 3.75 -10.32 12.11
CA MET A 138 4.22 -9.78 10.82
C MET A 138 5.74 -9.67 10.77
N LEU A 139 6.38 -9.15 11.83
CA LEU A 139 7.83 -9.03 11.89
C LEU A 139 8.51 -10.41 11.81
N GLN A 140 7.96 -11.43 12.48
CA GLN A 140 8.46 -12.80 12.39
C GLN A 140 8.30 -13.39 10.98
N ALA A 141 7.28 -12.96 10.23
CA ALA A 141 7.11 -13.28 8.82
C ALA A 141 7.96 -12.41 7.88
N GLY A 142 8.86 -11.56 8.39
CA GLY A 142 9.71 -10.69 7.58
C GLY A 142 8.97 -9.49 6.97
N LEU A 143 7.86 -9.07 7.59
CA LEU A 143 7.01 -7.98 7.11
C LEU A 143 6.91 -6.88 8.17
N VAL A 144 6.95 -5.62 7.73
CA VAL A 144 6.72 -4.46 8.60
C VAL A 144 5.36 -3.86 8.29
N LYS A 145 4.51 -3.73 9.32
CA LYS A 145 3.21 -3.08 9.21
C LYS A 145 3.39 -1.55 9.21
N LEU A 146 2.94 -0.88 8.16
CA LEU A 146 2.90 0.59 8.11
C LEU A 146 1.54 1.16 8.57
N GLY A 147 0.46 0.42 8.38
CA GLY A 147 -0.89 0.83 8.78
C GLY A 147 -1.97 -0.05 8.17
N PHE A 148 -3.22 0.19 8.58
CA PHE A 148 -4.39 -0.46 7.99
C PHE A 148 -5.12 0.49 7.05
N VAL A 149 -5.46 -0.02 5.88
CA VAL A 149 -6.31 0.69 4.91
C VAL A 149 -7.63 -0.03 4.81
N SER A 150 -8.74 0.71 4.90
CA SER A 150 -10.07 0.12 4.76
C SER A 150 -10.37 -0.21 3.30
N GLY A 151 -10.67 -1.47 3.02
CA GLY A 151 -11.22 -1.93 1.74
C GLY A 151 -12.75 -1.83 1.64
N GLY A 152 -13.42 -1.28 2.67
CA GLY A 152 -14.87 -1.24 2.77
C GLY A 152 -15.52 -2.60 3.07
N SER A 153 -16.84 -2.70 2.83
CA SER A 153 -17.63 -3.91 3.05
C SER A 153 -17.73 -4.78 1.80
N ARG A 154 -17.73 -6.11 1.96
CA ARG A 154 -17.93 -7.06 0.85
C ARG A 154 -19.40 -7.41 0.69
N SER A 155 -19.91 -7.29 -0.54
CA SER A 155 -21.26 -7.69 -0.95
C SER A 155 -21.21 -8.82 -1.98
N LEU A 156 -22.26 -9.65 -2.04
CA LEU A 156 -22.41 -10.66 -3.08
C LEU A 156 -22.96 -10.04 -4.36
N TYR A 157 -22.37 -10.41 -5.49
CA TYR A 157 -22.83 -10.01 -6.82
C TYR A 157 -23.28 -11.24 -7.60
N SER A 158 -24.47 -11.17 -8.19
CA SER A 158 -25.05 -12.27 -8.97
C SER A 158 -25.98 -11.75 -10.05
N ARG A 159 -26.20 -12.55 -11.10
CA ARG A 159 -27.12 -12.20 -12.21
C ARG A 159 -28.58 -12.09 -11.77
N ALA A 160 -28.96 -12.85 -10.74
CA ALA A 160 -30.29 -12.79 -10.13
C ALA A 160 -30.16 -12.22 -8.71
N PRO A 161 -31.14 -11.46 -8.20
CA PRO A 161 -31.11 -10.93 -6.83
C PRO A 161 -30.93 -12.03 -5.77
N ILE A 162 -30.20 -11.72 -4.70
CA ILE A 162 -30.08 -12.55 -3.50
C ILE A 162 -30.71 -11.75 -2.36
N ARG A 163 -31.85 -12.21 -1.84
CA ARG A 163 -32.58 -11.56 -0.73
C ARG A 163 -32.64 -12.44 0.52
N SER A 164 -32.32 -13.72 0.37
CA SER A 164 -32.37 -14.73 1.41
C SER A 164 -31.30 -15.79 1.18
N LEU A 165 -30.96 -16.57 2.21
CA LEU A 165 -30.01 -17.67 2.09
C LEU A 165 -30.50 -18.76 1.11
N SER A 166 -31.81 -18.96 0.97
CA SER A 166 -32.34 -19.94 0.01
C SER A 166 -32.00 -19.59 -1.44
N ASP A 167 -31.81 -18.30 -1.75
CA ASP A 167 -31.44 -17.85 -3.09
C ASP A 167 -30.01 -18.24 -3.46
N LEU A 168 -29.18 -18.62 -2.49
CA LEU A 168 -27.80 -19.03 -2.71
C LEU A 168 -27.66 -20.48 -3.18
N ARG A 169 -28.68 -21.32 -2.95
CA ARG A 169 -28.61 -22.76 -3.26
C ARG A 169 -28.33 -23.03 -4.73
N GLY A 170 -27.33 -23.87 -4.98
CA GLY A 170 -26.93 -24.27 -6.33
C GLY A 170 -26.19 -23.19 -7.14
N LYS A 171 -25.92 -22.02 -6.56
CA LYS A 171 -25.03 -21.02 -7.20
C LYS A 171 -23.57 -21.43 -7.05
N LYS A 172 -22.75 -20.96 -7.98
CA LYS A 172 -21.28 -20.99 -7.89
C LYS A 172 -20.79 -19.57 -7.59
N ILE A 173 -20.03 -19.40 -6.51
CA ILE A 173 -19.51 -18.10 -6.10
C ILE A 173 -17.99 -18.20 -5.95
N ARG A 174 -17.27 -17.26 -6.59
CA ARG A 174 -15.82 -17.09 -6.42
C ARG A 174 -15.52 -16.39 -5.11
N THR A 175 -14.53 -16.88 -4.37
CA THR A 175 -14.02 -16.25 -3.14
C THR A 175 -12.49 -16.29 -3.11
N MET A 176 -11.89 -15.49 -2.23
CA MET A 176 -10.46 -15.56 -1.92
C MET A 176 -10.09 -16.89 -1.26
N GLU A 177 -8.85 -17.34 -1.44
CA GLU A 177 -8.28 -18.56 -0.85
C GLU A 177 -8.08 -18.45 0.67
N ASN A 178 -9.18 -18.38 1.42
CA ASN A 178 -9.14 -18.35 2.87
C ASN A 178 -10.26 -19.25 3.44
N PRO A 179 -9.92 -20.19 4.35
CA PRO A 179 -10.84 -21.22 4.82
C PRO A 179 -12.15 -20.67 5.39
N ILE A 180 -12.10 -19.57 6.13
CA ILE A 180 -13.28 -18.96 6.76
C ILE A 180 -14.25 -18.43 5.69
N TYR A 181 -13.74 -17.84 4.61
CA TYR A 181 -14.61 -17.39 3.52
C TYR A 181 -15.25 -18.56 2.77
N ILE A 182 -14.49 -19.62 2.53
CA ILE A 182 -14.98 -20.85 1.87
C ILE A 182 -16.08 -21.49 2.72
N GLU A 183 -15.86 -21.63 4.02
CA GLU A 183 -16.83 -22.20 4.95
C GLU A 183 -18.10 -21.34 5.03
N ARG A 184 -17.95 -20.01 5.16
CA ARG A 184 -19.09 -19.07 5.19
C ARG A 184 -19.98 -19.19 3.96
N VAL A 185 -19.38 -19.25 2.77
CA VAL A 185 -20.15 -19.35 1.52
C VAL A 185 -20.78 -20.74 1.39
N SER A 186 -20.06 -21.79 1.78
CA SER A 186 -20.54 -23.18 1.76
C SER A 186 -21.69 -23.42 2.74
N ALA A 187 -21.68 -22.78 3.91
CA ALA A 187 -22.76 -22.85 4.90
C ALA A 187 -24.11 -22.33 4.37
N GLY A 188 -24.09 -21.47 3.33
CA GLY A 188 -25.27 -21.04 2.59
C GLY A 188 -25.78 -22.04 1.54
N GLY A 189 -25.17 -23.22 1.38
CA GLY A 189 -25.52 -24.22 0.37
C GLY A 189 -25.00 -23.91 -1.03
N VAL A 190 -23.87 -23.20 -1.13
CA VAL A 190 -23.24 -22.72 -2.37
C VAL A 190 -22.04 -23.59 -2.72
N GLN A 191 -21.82 -23.83 -4.02
CA GLN A 191 -20.55 -24.39 -4.49
C GLN A 191 -19.49 -23.27 -4.58
N VAL A 192 -18.38 -23.44 -3.86
CA VAL A 192 -17.29 -22.46 -3.85
C VAL A 192 -16.26 -22.82 -4.91
N SER A 193 -15.86 -21.85 -5.73
CA SER A 193 -14.62 -21.92 -6.48
C SER A 193 -13.61 -20.97 -5.84
N ALA A 194 -12.55 -21.52 -5.28
CA ALA A 194 -11.39 -20.74 -4.87
C ALA A 194 -10.56 -20.38 -6.11
N GLY A 195 -9.87 -19.26 -6.10
CA GLY A 195 -8.78 -18.99 -7.04
C GLY A 195 -8.35 -17.56 -7.01
#